data_AF-A0A0A8K6Y7-F1
#
_entry.id   AF-A0A0A8K6Y7-F1
#
_cell.length_a   1.000
_cell.length_b   1.000
_cell.length_c   1.000
_cell.angle_alpha   90.00
_cell.angle_beta   90.00
_cell.angle_gamma   90.00
#
_symmetry.space_group_name_H-M   'P 1'
#
loop_
_entity.id
_entity.type
_entity.pdbx_description
1 polymer ?
#
loop_
_entity_poly.entity_id
_entity_poly.type
_entity_poly.pdbx_seq_one_letter_code
_entity_poly.pdbx_strand_id
1 'polypeptide(L)'
;MAAAGAVILTALCLSGCTGRSPVGLPMAATTDERECLVRAMYFESNRSSYDGSMAVGSVVMNRVESERFPDTICGVVGQHKQFASGVLTKPMDPKQMKVAVAAADTVLKGGRHPKVGPAMHFHAAGYNNPYPAKYMTVAGGNAFYLKPGRRWQHEYTGSVSTAQSKPVENLTKRASTILAGAASVVPGAAAAGVPCQGTEDPGAISLACETEAAGR
;
A
#
# COMPACT_ATOMS: atom_id res chain seq x y z
N MET A 1 18.74 -75.90 39.97
CA MET A 1 18.65 -75.22 38.66
C MET A 1 17.26 -74.59 38.55
N ALA A 2 17.18 -73.26 38.64
CA ALA A 2 16.18 -72.40 37.98
C ALA A 2 16.37 -70.96 38.53
N ALA A 3 16.87 -70.08 37.67
CA ALA A 3 17.00 -68.65 37.91
C ALA A 3 15.74 -67.92 37.42
N ALA A 4 15.24 -66.94 38.18
CA ALA A 4 14.21 -66.01 37.73
C ALA A 4 14.86 -64.65 37.50
N GLY A 5 14.90 -64.23 36.23
CA GLY A 5 15.54 -63.01 35.75
C GLY A 5 14.68 -61.75 35.93
N ALA A 6 15.36 -60.63 36.14
CA ALA A 6 14.80 -59.29 36.26
C ALA A 6 14.40 -58.71 34.89
N VAL A 7 13.23 -58.07 34.82
CA VAL A 7 12.74 -57.34 33.65
C VAL A 7 13.19 -55.88 33.76
N ILE A 8 14.02 -55.42 32.83
CA ILE A 8 14.47 -54.03 32.71
C ILE A 8 13.49 -53.29 31.78
N LEU A 9 12.82 -52.27 32.33
CA LEU A 9 12.00 -51.32 31.57
C LEU A 9 12.92 -50.23 30.98
N THR A 10 13.09 -50.21 29.66
CA THR A 10 13.80 -49.15 28.95
C THR A 10 12.83 -48.03 28.53
N ALA A 11 13.04 -46.84 29.08
CA ALA A 11 12.32 -45.63 28.69
C ALA A 11 12.99 -44.98 27.46
N LEU A 12 12.28 -44.93 26.32
CA LEU A 12 12.70 -44.18 25.14
C LEU A 12 12.23 -42.73 25.25
N CYS A 13 13.17 -41.80 25.46
CA CYS A 13 12.93 -40.37 25.33
C CYS A 13 12.95 -39.97 23.85
N LEU A 14 11.80 -39.58 23.28
CA LEU A 14 11.74 -38.89 21.98
C LEU A 14 11.87 -37.38 22.19
N SER A 15 13.10 -36.86 22.11
CA SER A 15 13.36 -35.42 22.01
C SER A 15 13.90 -35.09 20.63
N GLY A 16 13.11 -34.39 19.82
CA GLY A 16 13.51 -33.98 18.48
C GLY A 16 12.50 -33.06 17.80
N CYS A 17 12.19 -31.90 18.39
CA CYS A 17 11.53 -30.82 17.66
C CYS A 17 12.59 -30.12 16.80
N THR A 18 12.63 -30.45 15.52
CA THR A 18 13.46 -29.75 14.54
C THR A 18 12.95 -28.32 14.37
N GLY A 19 13.71 -27.35 14.86
CA GLY A 19 13.50 -25.93 14.59
C GLY A 19 13.74 -25.63 13.11
N ARG A 20 12.67 -25.65 12.31
CA ARG A 20 12.68 -25.10 10.95
C ARG A 20 12.68 -23.58 11.08
N SER A 21 13.80 -22.94 10.76
CA SER A 21 13.87 -21.48 10.58
C SER A 21 12.75 -21.01 9.66
N PRO A 22 12.04 -19.92 9.97
CA PRO A 22 11.02 -19.39 9.07
C PRO A 22 11.75 -18.94 7.79
N VAL A 23 11.47 -19.65 6.71
CA VAL A 23 11.69 -19.18 5.34
C VAL A 23 11.06 -17.79 5.27
N GLY A 24 11.85 -16.80 4.82
CA GLY A 24 11.48 -15.38 4.82
C GLY A 24 10.01 -15.19 4.46
N LEU A 25 9.25 -14.63 5.41
CA LEU A 25 7.85 -14.35 5.21
C LEU A 25 7.71 -13.49 3.95
N PRO A 26 6.72 -13.77 3.07
CA PRO A 26 6.42 -12.86 1.99
C PRO A 26 6.22 -11.47 2.60
N MET A 27 6.89 -10.45 2.03
CA MET A 27 6.72 -9.05 2.41
C MET A 27 5.21 -8.82 2.58
N ALA A 28 4.76 -8.60 3.82
CA ALA A 28 3.34 -8.53 4.12
C ALA A 28 2.72 -7.47 3.21
N ALA A 29 1.66 -7.82 2.49
CA ALA A 29 0.96 -6.85 1.66
C ALA A 29 0.52 -5.69 2.56
N THR A 30 0.86 -4.46 2.16
CA THR A 30 0.49 -3.27 2.93
C THR A 30 -1.03 -3.13 3.00
N THR A 31 -1.51 -2.64 4.15
CA THR A 31 -2.91 -2.27 4.37
C THR A 31 -3.11 -0.76 4.42
N ASP A 32 -2.03 0.02 4.23
CA ASP A 32 -2.11 1.47 4.13
C ASP A 32 -2.65 1.85 2.75
N GLU A 33 -3.86 2.43 2.75
CA GLU A 33 -4.58 2.90 1.57
C GLU A 33 -3.75 3.89 0.74
N ARG A 34 -2.98 4.77 1.41
CA ARG A 34 -2.09 5.71 0.73
C ARG A 34 -0.96 4.98 0.03
N GLU A 35 -0.34 4.00 0.70
CA GLU A 35 0.73 3.21 0.10
C GLU A 35 0.21 2.40 -1.09
N CYS A 36 -0.96 1.75 -0.98
CA CYS A 36 -1.60 1.05 -2.10
C CYS A 36 -1.79 1.96 -3.32
N LEU A 37 -2.24 3.20 -3.12
CA LEU A 37 -2.41 4.17 -4.20
C LEU A 37 -1.07 4.53 -4.85
N VAL A 38 -0.05 4.87 -4.05
CA VAL A 38 1.29 5.21 -4.53
C VAL A 38 1.86 4.06 -5.35
N ARG A 39 1.72 2.82 -4.88
CA ARG A 39 2.22 1.63 -5.56
C ARG A 39 1.54 1.41 -6.90
N ALA A 40 0.21 1.56 -6.96
CA ALA A 40 -0.51 1.51 -8.22
C ALA A 40 0.00 2.57 -9.21
N MET A 41 0.11 3.83 -8.78
CA MET A 41 0.62 4.91 -9.64
C MET A 41 2.06 4.66 -10.10
N TYR A 42 2.92 4.14 -9.22
CA TYR A 42 4.32 3.85 -9.50
C TYR A 42 4.54 2.71 -10.51
N PHE A 43 3.74 1.65 -10.42
CA PHE A 43 3.90 0.47 -11.28
C PHE A 43 3.10 0.54 -12.58
N GLU A 44 2.00 1.30 -12.61
CA GLU A 44 1.13 1.38 -13.79
C GLU A 44 1.45 2.54 -14.71
N SER A 45 2.18 3.56 -14.27
CA SER A 45 2.50 4.74 -15.08
C SER A 45 3.99 4.90 -15.32
N ASN A 46 4.36 5.73 -16.29
CA ASN A 46 5.74 6.19 -16.39
C ASN A 46 6.11 6.96 -15.10
N ARG A 47 7.12 6.46 -14.38
CA ARG A 47 7.55 6.95 -13.06
C ARG A 47 7.95 8.43 -13.02
N SER A 48 8.32 9.02 -14.17
CA SER A 48 8.64 10.45 -14.26
C SER A 48 7.44 11.32 -14.65
N SER A 49 6.31 10.72 -15.02
CA SER A 49 5.13 11.43 -15.53
C SER A 49 4.11 11.67 -14.41
N TYR A 50 4.09 12.89 -13.88
CA TYR A 50 3.08 13.31 -12.91
C TYR A 50 1.66 13.18 -13.48
N ASP A 51 1.49 13.57 -14.74
CA ASP A 51 0.24 13.44 -15.50
C ASP A 51 -0.23 11.98 -15.58
N GLY A 52 0.69 11.06 -15.90
CA GLY A 52 0.45 9.61 -15.90
C GLY A 52 0.03 9.05 -14.54
N SER A 53 0.75 9.46 -13.49
CA SER A 53 0.41 9.07 -12.12
C SER A 53 -0.98 9.57 -11.76
N MET A 54 -1.28 10.86 -11.97
CA MET A 54 -2.61 11.46 -11.73
C MET A 54 -3.71 10.72 -12.50
N ALA A 55 -3.46 10.30 -13.74
CA ALA A 55 -4.42 9.59 -14.55
C ALA A 55 -4.74 8.20 -13.97
N VAL A 56 -3.72 7.43 -13.56
CA VAL A 56 -3.91 6.13 -12.88
C VAL A 56 -4.65 6.32 -11.55
N GLY A 57 -4.23 7.28 -10.73
CA GLY A 57 -4.89 7.55 -9.44
C GLY A 57 -6.36 7.93 -9.61
N SER A 58 -6.70 8.68 -10.67
CA SER A 58 -8.09 9.02 -10.99
C SER A 58 -8.91 7.78 -11.32
N VAL A 59 -8.37 6.83 -12.10
CA VAL A 59 -9.04 5.55 -12.38
C VAL A 59 -9.27 4.75 -11.10
N VAL A 60 -8.28 4.68 -10.21
CA VAL A 60 -8.41 3.98 -8.93
C VAL A 60 -9.56 4.57 -8.12
N MET A 61 -9.65 5.90 -8.02
CA MET A 61 -10.72 6.56 -7.29
C MET A 61 -12.08 6.40 -7.98
N ASN A 62 -12.16 6.48 -9.31
CA ASN A 62 -13.40 6.19 -10.06
C ASN A 62 -13.92 4.78 -9.74
N ARG A 63 -13.01 3.80 -9.60
CA ARG A 63 -13.39 2.43 -9.20
C ARG A 63 -13.90 2.39 -7.77
N VAL A 64 -13.20 3.00 -6.82
CA VAL A 64 -13.63 3.06 -5.39
C VAL A 64 -15.03 3.67 -5.26
N GLU A 65 -15.31 4.72 -6.02
CA GLU A 65 -16.59 5.45 -6.02
C GLU A 65 -17.72 4.64 -6.68
N SER A 66 -17.39 3.61 -7.47
CA SER A 66 -18.35 2.76 -8.16
C SER A 66 -18.77 1.55 -7.32
N GLU A 67 -20.04 1.16 -7.42
CA GLU A 67 -20.58 -0.04 -6.78
C GLU A 67 -20.00 -1.35 -7.33
N ARG A 68 -19.32 -1.28 -8.49
CA ARG A 68 -18.88 -2.46 -9.24
C ARG A 68 -17.49 -2.94 -8.84
N PHE A 69 -16.81 -2.18 -7.97
CA PHE A 69 -15.50 -2.48 -7.45
C PHE A 69 -15.51 -2.41 -5.92
N PRO A 70 -14.45 -2.92 -5.26
CA PRO A 70 -14.25 -2.75 -3.83
C PRO A 70 -14.31 -1.27 -3.42
N ASP A 71 -14.75 -1.03 -2.19
CA ASP A 71 -14.94 0.29 -1.57
C ASP A 71 -13.66 0.87 -0.96
N THR A 72 -12.52 0.21 -1.15
CA THR A 72 -11.21 0.66 -0.65
C THR A 72 -10.17 0.65 -1.76
N ILE A 73 -9.19 1.54 -1.66
CA ILE A 73 -8.06 1.64 -2.58
C ILE A 73 -7.28 0.34 -2.60
N CYS A 74 -6.90 -0.20 -1.43
CA CYS A 74 -6.17 -1.47 -1.39
C CYS A 74 -7.02 -2.62 -1.96
N GLY A 75 -8.34 -2.59 -1.76
CA GLY A 75 -9.26 -3.55 -2.35
C GLY A 75 -9.27 -3.49 -3.89
N VAL A 76 -9.31 -2.28 -4.47
CA VAL A 76 -9.23 -2.07 -5.92
C VAL A 76 -7.87 -2.50 -6.48
N VAL A 77 -6.78 -2.06 -5.85
CA VAL A 77 -5.40 -2.33 -6.30
C VAL A 77 -5.04 -3.81 -6.16
N GLY A 78 -5.56 -4.48 -5.13
CA GLY A 78 -5.34 -5.89 -4.86
C GLY A 78 -6.13 -6.85 -5.76
N GLN A 79 -7.01 -6.35 -6.63
CA GLN A 79 -7.79 -7.23 -7.51
C GLN A 79 -6.91 -8.04 -8.46
N HIS A 80 -7.25 -9.33 -8.60
CA HIS A 80 -6.48 -10.26 -9.42
C HIS A 80 -6.36 -9.77 -10.88
N LYS A 81 -5.11 -9.68 -11.36
CA LYS A 81 -4.74 -9.28 -12.74
C LYS A 81 -5.29 -7.93 -13.20
N GLN A 82 -5.63 -7.02 -12.28
CA GLN A 82 -6.06 -5.65 -12.63
C GLN A 82 -4.90 -4.65 -12.68
N PHE A 83 -3.84 -4.95 -11.93
CA PHE A 83 -2.60 -4.17 -11.81
C PHE A 83 -1.41 -5.11 -11.99
N ALA A 84 -0.21 -4.56 -12.04
CA ALA A 84 1.05 -5.25 -12.21
C ALA A 84 1.17 -6.41 -11.20
N SER A 85 1.71 -7.54 -11.67
CA SER A 85 1.93 -8.68 -10.79
C SER A 85 2.82 -8.29 -9.61
N GLY A 86 2.34 -8.54 -8.39
CA GLY A 86 3.02 -8.13 -7.16
C GLY A 86 2.93 -6.63 -6.85
N VAL A 87 1.96 -5.89 -7.38
CA VAL A 87 1.81 -4.44 -7.12
C VAL A 87 1.83 -4.10 -5.63
N LEU A 88 1.33 -4.95 -4.74
CA LEU A 88 1.31 -4.74 -3.29
C LEU A 88 2.55 -5.25 -2.54
N THR A 89 3.44 -6.02 -3.18
CA THR A 89 4.60 -6.66 -2.52
C THR A 89 5.95 -6.31 -3.13
N LYS A 90 6.01 -5.95 -4.42
CA LYS A 90 7.25 -5.58 -5.12
C LYS A 90 7.92 -4.34 -4.51
N PRO A 91 9.25 -4.30 -4.35
CA PRO A 91 9.92 -3.12 -3.85
C PRO A 91 9.76 -1.93 -4.81
N MET A 92 9.57 -0.73 -4.25
CA MET A 92 9.66 0.53 -4.99
C MET A 92 11.04 1.14 -4.77
N ASP A 93 11.58 1.84 -5.75
CA ASP A 93 12.80 2.63 -5.58
C ASP A 93 12.42 3.98 -4.93
N PRO A 94 12.92 4.31 -3.72
CA PRO A 94 12.64 5.57 -3.04
C PRO A 94 12.98 6.82 -3.87
N LYS A 95 13.97 6.72 -4.78
CA LYS A 95 14.36 7.84 -5.65
C LYS A 95 13.35 8.08 -6.77
N GLN A 96 12.69 7.02 -7.25
CA GLN A 96 11.77 7.07 -8.39
C GLN A 96 10.29 7.18 -7.98
N MET A 97 9.94 6.99 -6.71
CA MET A 97 8.54 7.07 -6.24
C MET A 97 8.06 8.51 -5.95
N LYS A 98 8.94 9.51 -5.95
CA LYS A 98 8.60 10.89 -5.54
C LYS A 98 7.41 11.47 -6.30
N VAL A 99 7.36 11.25 -7.62
CA VAL A 99 6.26 11.72 -8.49
C VAL A 99 4.95 11.03 -8.13
N ALA A 100 4.98 9.70 -7.97
CA ALA A 100 3.81 8.91 -7.58
C ALA A 100 3.29 9.31 -6.19
N VAL A 101 4.19 9.58 -5.23
CA VAL A 101 3.84 10.07 -3.90
C VAL A 101 3.13 11.41 -3.96
N ALA A 102 3.70 12.39 -4.65
CA ALA A 102 3.10 13.72 -4.78
C ALA A 102 1.74 13.68 -5.48
N ALA A 103 1.62 12.86 -6.53
CA ALA A 103 0.36 12.68 -7.25
C ALA A 103 -0.68 11.97 -6.36
N ALA A 104 -0.30 10.93 -5.63
CA ALA A 104 -1.20 10.22 -4.70
C ALA A 104 -1.75 11.16 -3.63
N ASP A 105 -0.88 11.99 -3.03
CA ASP A 105 -1.30 12.99 -2.05
C ASP A 105 -2.29 14.00 -2.64
N THR A 106 -2.12 14.35 -3.91
CA THR A 106 -3.04 15.24 -4.63
C THR A 106 -4.40 14.55 -4.88
N VAL A 107 -4.39 13.28 -5.27
CA VAL A 107 -5.59 12.47 -5.52
C VAL A 107 -6.38 12.24 -4.23
N LEU A 108 -5.70 11.95 -3.13
CA LEU A 108 -6.31 11.77 -1.80
C LEU A 108 -6.94 13.07 -1.27
N LYS A 109 -6.42 14.24 -1.67
CA LYS A 109 -7.03 15.55 -1.42
C LYS A 109 -8.22 15.88 -2.34
N GLY A 110 -8.62 14.96 -3.21
CA GLY A 110 -9.73 15.13 -4.14
C GLY A 110 -9.31 15.59 -5.55
N GLY A 111 -8.02 15.76 -5.82
CA GLY A 111 -7.53 16.06 -7.17
C GLY A 111 -7.82 14.92 -8.14
N ARG A 112 -8.12 15.25 -9.39
CA ARG A 112 -8.36 14.29 -10.48
C ARG A 112 -7.72 14.80 -11.77
N HIS A 113 -7.37 13.87 -12.65
CA HIS A 113 -6.82 14.18 -13.96
C HIS A 113 -7.93 14.71 -14.89
N PRO A 114 -7.76 15.90 -15.50
CA PRO A 114 -8.86 16.63 -16.16
C PRO A 114 -9.45 15.91 -17.36
N LYS A 115 -8.67 15.07 -18.06
CA LYS A 115 -9.11 14.38 -19.29
C LYS A 115 -9.41 12.88 -19.10
N VAL A 116 -9.21 12.31 -17.91
CA VAL A 116 -9.55 10.89 -17.67
C VAL A 116 -11.06 10.72 -17.60
N GLY A 117 -11.76 11.70 -17.04
CA GLY A 117 -13.22 11.67 -16.89
C GLY A 117 -13.67 10.40 -16.15
N PRO A 118 -14.75 9.73 -16.60
CA PRO A 118 -15.27 8.52 -15.97
C PRO A 118 -14.53 7.24 -16.37
N ALA A 119 -13.37 7.32 -17.02
CA ALA A 119 -12.65 6.11 -17.43
C ALA A 119 -12.30 5.24 -16.21
N MET A 120 -12.58 3.94 -16.33
CA MET A 120 -12.29 2.93 -15.31
C MET A 120 -11.22 1.94 -15.75
N HIS A 121 -10.78 2.04 -17.00
CA HIS A 121 -9.87 1.09 -17.61
C HIS A 121 -8.75 1.83 -18.34
N PHE A 122 -7.60 1.19 -18.38
CA PHE A 122 -6.47 1.64 -19.17
C PHE A 122 -5.66 0.45 -19.65
N HIS A 123 -4.81 0.69 -20.64
CA HIS A 123 -3.75 -0.21 -21.07
C HIS A 123 -2.58 0.63 -21.62
N ALA A 124 -1.42 0.02 -21.85
CA ALA A 124 -0.32 0.69 -22.51
C ALA A 124 -0.77 1.26 -23.87
N ALA A 125 -0.40 2.50 -24.19
CA ALA A 125 -0.93 3.21 -25.37
C ALA A 125 -0.60 2.53 -26.71
N GLY A 126 0.47 1.73 -26.77
CA GLY A 126 0.85 0.95 -27.95
C GLY A 126 0.16 -0.43 -28.05
N TYR A 127 -0.68 -0.80 -27.09
CA TYR A 127 -1.37 -2.09 -27.10
C TYR A 127 -2.57 -2.08 -28.04
N ASN A 128 -2.63 -3.03 -28.98
CA ASN A 128 -3.79 -3.23 -29.84
C ASN A 128 -4.89 -3.99 -29.10
N ASN A 129 -5.89 -3.27 -28.58
CA ASN A 129 -7.02 -3.86 -27.88
C ASN A 129 -8.06 -4.40 -28.89
N PRO A 130 -8.31 -5.73 -28.93
CA PRO A 130 -9.26 -6.32 -29.87
C PRO A 130 -10.73 -6.06 -29.50
N TYR A 131 -10.99 -5.53 -28.30
CA TYR A 131 -12.34 -5.28 -27.80
C TYR A 131 -12.76 -3.83 -28.03
N PRO A 132 -14.05 -3.55 -28.28
CA PRO A 132 -14.53 -2.19 -28.44
C PRO A 132 -14.30 -1.38 -27.16
N ALA A 133 -13.84 -0.14 -27.31
CA ALA A 133 -13.52 0.77 -26.23
C ALA A 133 -13.74 2.23 -26.67
N LYS A 134 -14.23 3.09 -25.77
CA LYS A 134 -14.30 4.55 -26.00
C LYS A 134 -13.16 5.22 -25.24
N TYR A 135 -12.13 5.61 -25.98
CA TYR A 135 -10.95 6.28 -25.43
C TYR A 135 -11.25 7.71 -25.01
N MET A 136 -10.73 8.12 -23.85
CA MET A 136 -10.87 9.47 -23.30
C MET A 136 -9.59 10.28 -23.48
N THR A 137 -8.45 9.72 -23.09
CA THR A 137 -7.15 10.40 -23.16
C THR A 137 -6.01 9.40 -23.16
N VAL A 138 -4.83 9.86 -23.57
CA VAL A 138 -3.54 9.18 -23.36
C VAL A 138 -2.73 10.01 -22.37
N ALA A 139 -2.16 9.37 -21.34
CA ALA A 139 -1.34 10.01 -20.32
C ALA A 139 -0.33 9.01 -19.76
N GLY A 140 0.91 9.44 -19.50
CA GLY A 140 1.93 8.59 -18.86
C GLY A 140 2.25 7.27 -19.55
N GLY A 141 2.05 7.17 -20.87
CA GLY A 141 2.24 5.94 -21.63
C GLY A 141 1.03 5.00 -21.68
N ASN A 142 -0.10 5.39 -21.10
CA ASN A 142 -1.35 4.60 -21.09
C ASN A 142 -2.48 5.31 -21.84
N ALA A 143 -3.35 4.52 -22.47
CA ALA A 143 -4.61 4.98 -23.02
C ALA A 143 -5.75 4.62 -22.05
N PHE A 144 -6.56 5.62 -21.69
CA PHE A 144 -7.66 5.51 -20.73
C PHE A 144 -9.00 5.45 -21.46
N TYR A 145 -9.89 4.54 -21.06
CA TYR A 145 -11.11 4.26 -21.82
C TYR A 145 -12.27 3.74 -20.99
N LEU A 146 -13.46 3.84 -21.57
CA LEU A 146 -14.70 3.20 -21.13
C LEU A 146 -14.93 1.90 -21.91
N LYS A 147 -15.37 0.85 -21.22
CA LYS A 147 -15.83 -0.38 -21.86
C LYS A 147 -17.32 -0.28 -22.20
N PRO A 148 -17.74 -0.52 -23.44
CA PRO A 148 -19.14 -0.60 -23.79
C PRO A 148 -19.78 -1.90 -23.27
N GLY A 149 -21.09 -1.90 -23.07
CA GLY A 149 -21.88 -3.07 -22.73
C GLY A 149 -22.87 -2.83 -21.59
N ARG A 150 -23.93 -3.65 -21.51
CA ARG A 150 -25.01 -3.57 -20.50
C ARG A 150 -24.51 -3.42 -19.07
N ARG A 151 -23.45 -4.17 -18.78
CA ARG A 151 -22.77 -4.15 -17.50
C ARG A 151 -22.22 -2.74 -17.15
N TRP A 152 -21.72 -1.96 -18.12
CA TRP A 152 -21.05 -0.66 -17.93
C TRP A 152 -21.91 0.55 -18.35
N GLN A 153 -23.22 0.36 -18.62
CA GLN A 153 -24.08 1.39 -19.21
C GLN A 153 -24.27 2.64 -18.34
N HIS A 154 -24.50 2.48 -17.03
CA HIS A 154 -24.75 3.61 -16.11
C HIS A 154 -23.53 4.54 -15.94
N GLU A 155 -22.33 4.03 -16.18
CA GLU A 155 -21.07 4.78 -16.13
C GLU A 155 -20.80 5.51 -17.45
N TYR A 156 -21.15 4.87 -18.57
CA TYR A 156 -20.87 5.36 -19.92
C TYR A 156 -21.66 6.63 -20.27
N THR A 157 -22.84 6.81 -19.71
CA THR A 157 -23.75 7.94 -19.98
C THR A 157 -23.43 9.20 -19.17
N GLY A 158 -22.38 9.19 -18.33
CA GLY A 158 -22.08 10.33 -17.45
C GLY A 158 -23.17 10.59 -16.41
N SER A 159 -24.07 9.61 -16.19
CA SER A 159 -25.14 9.65 -15.21
C SER A 159 -24.69 9.16 -13.83
N VAL A 160 -23.38 9.01 -13.59
CA VAL A 160 -22.86 9.07 -12.22
C VAL A 160 -23.00 10.51 -11.75
N SER A 161 -24.25 10.86 -11.50
CA SER A 161 -24.65 11.95 -10.65
C SER A 161 -23.95 11.70 -9.32
N THR A 162 -23.36 12.76 -8.80
CA THR A 162 -22.83 12.93 -7.46
C THR A 162 -23.74 12.45 -6.31
N ALA A 163 -24.94 11.93 -6.61
CA ALA A 163 -25.85 11.28 -5.68
C ALA A 163 -25.58 9.79 -5.39
N GLN A 164 -24.77 9.09 -6.20
CA GLN A 164 -24.52 7.64 -6.05
C GLN A 164 -23.08 7.27 -5.68
N SER A 165 -22.16 8.24 -5.64
CA SER A 165 -20.88 8.03 -4.97
C SER A 165 -21.17 7.68 -3.52
N LYS A 166 -20.74 6.48 -3.08
CA LYS A 166 -20.84 6.07 -1.67
C LYS A 166 -20.40 7.24 -0.77
N PRO A 167 -21.15 7.60 0.28
CA PRO A 167 -20.76 8.72 1.15
C PRO A 167 -19.36 8.49 1.71
N VAL A 168 -18.41 9.37 1.35
CA VAL A 168 -17.01 9.36 1.81
C VAL A 168 -16.92 9.46 3.34
N GLU A 169 -18.00 9.93 3.98
CA GLU A 169 -18.15 10.08 5.43
C GLU A 169 -18.08 8.76 6.23
N ASN A 170 -18.16 7.59 5.57
CA ASN A 170 -18.06 6.29 6.24
C ASN A 170 -16.64 5.69 6.24
N LEU A 171 -15.67 6.28 5.53
CA LEU A 171 -14.29 5.78 5.46
C LEU A 171 -13.48 6.13 6.72
N THR A 172 -13.63 7.35 7.25
CA THR A 172 -13.02 7.77 8.52
C THR A 172 -13.67 7.07 9.72
N LYS A 173 -14.98 6.86 9.70
CA LYS A 173 -15.71 6.14 10.76
C LYS A 173 -15.27 4.67 10.90
N ARG A 174 -14.97 4.00 9.79
CA ARG A 174 -14.49 2.61 9.78
C ARG A 174 -13.02 2.48 10.19
N ALA A 175 -12.18 3.46 9.85
CA ALA A 175 -10.79 3.50 10.31
C ALA A 175 -10.69 3.68 11.84
N SER A 176 -11.59 4.46 12.45
CA SER A 176 -11.61 4.67 13.91
C SER A 176 -12.06 3.44 14.72
N THR A 177 -12.90 2.55 14.16
CA THR A 177 -13.34 1.33 14.87
C THR A 177 -12.22 0.29 14.99
N ILE A 178 -11.27 0.24 14.05
CA ILE A 178 -10.14 -0.69 14.11
C ILE A 178 -9.11 -0.27 15.18
N LEU A 179 -8.96 1.02 15.44
CA LEU A 179 -8.02 1.51 16.46
C LEU A 179 -8.56 1.39 17.91
N ALA A 180 -9.89 1.36 18.09
CA ALA A 180 -10.50 1.22 19.41
C ALA A 180 -10.46 -0.21 19.99
N GLY A 181 -10.24 -1.22 19.14
CA GLY A 181 -10.21 -2.64 19.56
C GLY A 181 -8.88 -3.13 20.14
N ALA A 182 -7.80 -2.34 20.00
CA ALA A 182 -6.44 -2.77 20.40
C ALA A 182 -6.03 -2.33 21.82
N ALA A 183 -6.86 -1.57 22.54
CA ALA A 183 -6.46 -0.90 23.78
C ALA A 183 -6.77 -1.65 25.09
N SER A 184 -7.07 -2.96 25.06
CA SER A 184 -7.50 -3.67 26.27
C SER A 184 -6.83 -5.03 26.50
N VAL A 185 -5.51 -5.12 26.37
CA VAL A 185 -4.72 -6.12 27.12
C VAL A 185 -3.30 -5.58 27.30
N VAL A 186 -2.92 -5.05 28.47
CA VAL A 186 -1.87 -5.56 29.39
C VAL A 186 -1.82 -4.63 30.62
N PRO A 187 -1.96 -5.13 31.86
CA PRO A 187 -1.64 -4.39 33.06
C PRO A 187 -0.14 -4.49 33.43
N GLY A 188 0.46 -3.34 33.74
CA GLY A 188 1.47 -3.20 34.79
C GLY A 188 2.90 -3.70 34.53
N ALA A 189 3.79 -2.76 34.23
CA ALA A 189 5.19 -2.82 34.66
C ALA A 189 5.71 -1.39 34.82
N ALA A 190 5.78 -0.94 36.08
CA ALA A 190 6.49 0.27 36.46
C ALA A 190 7.99 -0.06 36.52
N ALA A 191 8.84 0.76 35.89
CA ALA A 191 10.25 0.82 36.20
C ALA A 191 10.80 2.22 35.90
N ALA A 192 11.04 2.93 37.01
CA ALA A 192 11.93 4.05 37.27
C ALA A 192 12.73 4.65 36.10
N GLY A 193 12.61 5.97 35.98
CA GLY A 193 13.57 6.80 35.26
C GLY A 193 14.96 6.73 35.88
N VAL A 194 15.97 6.71 35.02
CA VAL A 194 17.36 6.98 35.38
C VAL A 194 17.72 8.34 34.79
N PRO A 195 18.12 9.33 35.59
CA PRO A 195 18.52 10.63 35.09
C PRO A 195 19.89 10.56 34.39
N CYS A 196 20.05 11.34 33.34
CA CYS A 196 21.34 11.59 32.71
C CYS A 196 22.28 12.27 33.72
N GLN A 197 23.38 11.61 34.07
CA GLN A 197 24.51 12.25 34.73
C GLN A 197 25.64 12.37 33.72
N GLY A 198 26.07 13.63 33.48
CA GLY A 198 27.29 13.94 32.75
C GLY A 198 28.49 13.73 33.66
N THR A 199 29.51 13.05 33.15
CA THR A 199 30.82 12.99 33.77
C THR A 199 31.77 13.87 32.94
N GLU A 200 32.36 14.81 33.64
CA GLU A 200 33.34 15.78 33.18
C GLU A 200 34.67 15.04 32.99
N ASP A 201 35.20 15.02 31.77
CA ASP A 201 36.49 14.40 31.44
C ASP A 201 37.49 15.52 31.09
N PRO A 202 38.44 15.88 31.97
CA PRO A 202 39.43 16.90 31.69
C PRO A 202 40.65 16.24 31.04
N GLY A 203 40.64 16.07 29.72
CA GLY A 203 41.81 15.47 29.07
C GLY A 203 41.70 15.10 27.61
N ALA A 204 41.25 16.00 26.72
CA ALA A 204 41.56 15.86 25.30
C ALA A 204 41.50 17.20 24.57
N ILE A 205 42.70 17.72 24.34
CA ILE A 205 43.11 18.76 23.40
C ILE A 205 42.58 18.51 21.97
N SER A 206 42.09 19.60 21.37
CA SER A 206 42.09 19.92 19.93
C SER A 206 41.18 19.10 18.99
N LEU A 207 40.15 19.72 18.43
CA LEU A 207 40.22 20.39 17.13
C LEU A 207 38.85 21.01 16.78
N ALA A 208 38.89 22.27 16.37
CA ALA A 208 37.76 23.04 15.88
C ALA A 208 37.17 22.46 14.59
N CYS A 209 35.85 22.60 14.44
CA CYS A 209 35.20 22.71 13.14
C CYS A 209 34.17 23.83 13.25
N GLU A 210 34.56 25.01 12.78
CA GLU A 210 33.72 26.20 12.66
C GLU A 210 32.59 25.94 11.65
N THR A 211 31.35 26.25 12.04
CA THR A 211 30.26 26.48 11.09
C THR A 211 30.19 27.98 10.81
N GLU A 212 30.52 28.35 9.57
CA GLU A 212 30.36 29.68 9.00
C GLU A 212 28.90 30.15 9.00
N ALA A 213 28.76 31.46 9.10
CA ALA A 213 27.56 32.21 9.43
C ALA A 213 26.50 32.25 8.32
N ALA A 214 25.24 32.30 8.76
CA ALA A 214 24.14 32.82 7.98
C ALA A 214 24.28 34.34 7.82
N GLY A 215 24.05 34.80 6.58
CA GLY A 215 24.22 36.17 6.14
C GLY A 215 23.19 37.17 6.64
N ARG A 216 23.56 38.43 6.43
CA ARG A 216 22.73 39.62 6.42
C ARG A 216 22.07 39.80 5.06
#